data_AF-A0A960YZQ8-F1
#
_entry.id   AF-A0A960YZQ8-F1
#
_cell.length_a   1.000
_cell.length_b   1.000
_cell.length_c   1.000
_cell.angle_alpha   90.00
_cell.angle_beta   90.00
_cell.angle_gamma   90.00
#
_symmetry.space_group_name_H-M   'P 1'
#
loop_
_entity.id
_entity.type
_entity.pdbx_description
1 polymer ?
#
loop_
_entity_poly.entity_id
_entity_poly.type
_entity_poly.pdbx_seq_one_letter_code
_entity_poly.pdbx_strand_id
1 'polypeptide(L)'
;MKNILKSILLFTIVSFAMQGTSHFILFKDHYASISFMRKDPILIGGLTAMVIQGGILGWLYTKMEDVKGWLFGLSMGVFFVIYIALVEPHKYEVPSRLEWFAIEGFVGMTQFILFGTALGFFIKKENEL
;
A
#
# COMPACT_ATOMS: atom_id res chain seq x y z
N MET A 1 -7.23 -8.91 -17.14
CA MET A 1 -7.89 -9.47 -15.93
C MET A 1 -7.15 -10.68 -15.35
N LYS A 2 -6.87 -11.75 -16.12
CA LYS A 2 -6.15 -12.94 -15.60
C LYS A 2 -4.79 -12.61 -14.94
N ASN A 3 -4.00 -11.71 -15.54
CA ASN A 3 -2.70 -11.31 -14.98
C ASN A 3 -2.81 -10.50 -13.67
N ILE A 4 -3.83 -9.65 -13.56
CA ILE A 4 -4.09 -8.87 -12.34
C ILE A 4 -4.49 -9.81 -11.19
N LEU A 5 -5.36 -10.79 -11.45
CA LEU A 5 -5.73 -11.77 -10.44
C LEU A 5 -4.53 -12.61 -9.97
N LYS A 6 -3.66 -13.03 -10.89
CA LYS A 6 -2.39 -13.70 -10.54
C LYS A 6 -1.51 -12.82 -9.67
N SER A 7 -1.39 -11.53 -10.00
CA SER A 7 -0.62 -10.57 -9.20
C SER A 7 -1.20 -10.41 -7.80
N ILE A 8 -2.51 -10.27 -7.66
CA ILE A 8 -3.19 -10.20 -6.36
C ILE A 8 -2.87 -11.43 -5.52
N LEU A 9 -3.03 -12.63 -6.08
CA LEU A 9 -2.74 -13.88 -5.38
C LEU A 9 -1.28 -13.98 -4.96
N LEU A 10 -0.35 -13.74 -5.90
CA LEU A 10 1.09 -13.80 -5.64
C LEU A 10 1.49 -12.80 -4.56
N PHE A 11 1.07 -11.53 -4.70
CA PHE A 11 1.42 -10.50 -3.73
C PHE A 11 0.84 -10.79 -2.36
N THR A 12 -0.41 -11.27 -2.28
CA THR A 12 -1.05 -11.63 -1.00
C THR A 12 -0.32 -12.79 -0.33
N ILE A 13 -0.02 -13.87 -1.07
CA ILE A 13 0.67 -15.05 -0.53
C ILE A 13 2.07 -14.66 -0.04
N VAL A 14 2.86 -13.99 -0.87
CA VAL A 14 4.24 -13.60 -0.52
C VAL A 14 4.23 -12.63 0.66
N SER A 15 3.35 -11.61 0.64
CA SER A 15 3.27 -10.61 1.71
C SER A 15 2.78 -11.23 3.01
N PHE A 16 1.75 -12.08 2.98
CA PHE A 16 1.27 -12.74 4.18
C PHE A 16 2.31 -13.71 4.75
N ALA A 17 2.98 -14.49 3.90
CA ALA A 17 4.04 -15.39 4.34
C ALA A 17 5.17 -14.61 5.02
N MET A 18 5.67 -13.53 4.40
CA MET A 18 6.76 -12.74 4.96
C MET A 18 6.34 -11.94 6.19
N GLN A 19 5.27 -11.13 6.07
CA GLN A 19 4.86 -10.23 7.14
C GLN A 19 4.21 -10.97 8.31
N GLY A 20 3.42 -12.00 8.03
CA GLY A 20 2.84 -12.87 9.05
C GLY A 20 3.92 -13.62 9.82
N THR A 21 4.90 -14.20 9.14
CA THR A 21 6.04 -14.86 9.81
C THR A 21 6.84 -13.87 10.66
N SER A 22 7.11 -12.68 10.13
CA SER A 22 7.79 -11.62 10.89
C SER A 22 7.04 -11.24 12.16
N HIS A 23 5.74 -10.89 12.05
CA HIS A 23 4.97 -10.34 13.16
C HIS A 23 4.54 -11.39 14.20
N PHE A 24 4.20 -12.60 13.76
CA PHE A 24 3.58 -13.60 14.63
C PHE A 24 4.53 -14.71 15.09
N ILE A 25 5.67 -14.90 14.41
CA ILE A 25 6.58 -16.02 14.69
C ILE A 25 7.94 -15.52 15.14
N LEU A 26 8.66 -14.81 14.26
CA LEU A 26 10.07 -14.48 14.48
C LEU A 26 10.28 -13.32 15.45
N PHE A 27 9.48 -12.27 15.34
CA PHE A 27 9.69 -11.02 16.08
C PHE A 27 8.51 -10.65 16.97
N LYS A 28 7.71 -11.63 17.40
CA LYS A 28 6.52 -11.41 18.22
C LYS A 28 6.83 -10.60 19.50
N ASP A 29 7.96 -10.86 20.16
CA ASP A 29 8.32 -10.21 21.42
C ASP A 29 8.75 -8.75 21.19
N HIS A 30 9.42 -8.50 20.06
CA HIS A 30 9.73 -7.14 19.62
C HIS A 30 8.43 -6.35 19.41
N TYR A 31 7.47 -6.89 18.64
CA TYR A 31 6.20 -6.20 18.40
C TYR A 31 5.35 -6.05 19.68
N ALA A 32 5.39 -7.03 20.59
CA ALA A 32 4.70 -6.94 21.89
C ALA A 32 5.31 -5.88 22.83
N SER A 33 6.58 -5.51 22.64
CA SER A 33 7.25 -4.48 23.43
C SER A 33 6.89 -3.04 23.02
N ILE A 34 6.29 -2.84 21.85
CA ILE A 34 5.97 -1.53 21.31
C ILE A 34 4.67 -1.03 21.95
N SER A 35 4.75 0.05 22.73
CA SER A 35 3.67 0.52 23.60
C SER A 35 2.40 0.98 22.87
N PHE A 36 2.50 1.47 21.64
CA PHE A 36 1.36 1.94 20.85
C PHE A 36 0.77 0.85 19.94
N MET A 37 1.30 -0.37 19.96
CA MET A 37 0.73 -1.50 19.21
C MET A 37 -0.51 -2.03 19.94
N ARG A 38 -1.53 -2.41 19.17
CA ARG A 38 -2.68 -3.15 19.71
C ARG A 38 -2.22 -4.54 20.14
N LYS A 39 -2.74 -5.01 21.28
CA LYS A 39 -2.56 -6.40 21.72
C LYS A 39 -3.17 -7.40 20.73
N ASP A 40 -4.38 -7.09 20.25
CA ASP A 40 -5.10 -7.88 19.25
C ASP A 40 -5.21 -7.09 17.94
N PRO A 41 -4.23 -7.22 17.03
CA PRO A 41 -4.27 -6.55 15.73
C PRO A 41 -5.37 -7.12 14.85
N ILE A 42 -6.06 -6.25 14.11
CA ILE A 42 -7.18 -6.65 13.28
C ILE A 42 -6.66 -6.94 11.86
N LEU A 43 -6.53 -8.23 11.53
CA LEU A 43 -5.88 -8.67 10.29
C LEU A 43 -6.56 -8.23 8.99
N ILE A 44 -7.86 -7.93 9.02
CA ILE A 44 -8.62 -7.60 7.81
C ILE A 44 -8.03 -6.39 7.08
N GLY A 45 -7.55 -5.36 7.80
CA GLY A 45 -6.94 -4.19 7.18
C GLY A 45 -5.70 -4.56 6.37
N GLY A 46 -4.85 -5.45 6.91
CA GLY A 46 -3.67 -5.98 6.24
C GLY A 46 -4.01 -6.78 4.98
N LEU A 47 -4.96 -7.70 5.07
CA LEU A 47 -5.40 -8.51 3.93
C LEU A 47 -6.03 -7.65 2.83
N THR A 48 -6.87 -6.68 3.19
CA THR A 48 -7.46 -5.75 2.22
C THR A 48 -6.39 -4.91 1.52
N ALA A 49 -5.41 -4.40 2.26
CA ALA A 49 -4.28 -3.67 1.67
C ALA A 49 -3.49 -4.53 0.69
N MET A 50 -3.19 -5.79 1.04
CA MET A 50 -2.48 -6.73 0.15
C MET A 50 -3.22 -6.96 -1.17
N VAL A 51 -4.55 -7.13 -1.13
CA VAL A 51 -5.36 -7.31 -2.34
C VAL A 51 -5.29 -6.08 -3.24
N ILE A 52 -5.47 -4.89 -2.65
CA ILE A 52 -5.41 -3.62 -3.40
C ILE A 52 -4.02 -3.41 -3.99
N GLN A 53 -2.96 -3.57 -3.19
CA GLN A 53 -1.58 -3.41 -3.59
C GLN A 53 -1.18 -4.38 -4.71
N GLY A 54 -1.52 -5.66 -4.57
CA GLY A 54 -1.25 -6.66 -5.61
C GLY A 54 -2.00 -6.36 -6.92
N GLY A 55 -3.21 -5.81 -6.83
CA GLY A 55 -3.99 -5.37 -8.00
C GLY A 55 -3.33 -4.19 -8.72
N ILE A 56 -2.94 -3.16 -7.95
CA ILE A 56 -2.24 -1.99 -8.48
C ILE A 56 -0.91 -2.36 -9.11
N LEU A 57 -0.06 -3.15 -8.44
CA LEU A 57 1.22 -3.58 -8.99
C LEU A 57 1.03 -4.40 -10.27
N GLY A 58 0.08 -5.33 -10.27
CA GLY A 58 -0.22 -6.16 -11.44
C GLY A 58 -0.72 -5.35 -12.62
N TRP A 59 -1.56 -4.35 -12.37
CA TRP A 59 -2.01 -3.43 -13.40
C TRP A 59 -0.86 -2.54 -13.90
N LEU A 60 -0.09 -1.93 -12.99
CA LEU A 60 1.00 -1.01 -13.32
C LEU A 60 2.10 -1.71 -14.10
N TYR A 61 2.45 -2.95 -13.73
CA TYR A 61 3.40 -3.78 -14.48
C TYR A 61 3.00 -3.93 -15.96
N THR A 62 1.70 -4.07 -16.25
CA THR A 62 1.21 -4.17 -17.64
C THR A 62 1.17 -2.84 -18.39
N LYS A 63 1.48 -1.73 -17.72
CA LYS A 63 1.33 -0.35 -18.21
C LYS A 63 2.58 0.50 -18.04
N MET A 64 3.71 -0.07 -17.63
CA MET A 64 4.89 0.73 -17.28
C MET A 64 5.41 1.60 -18.44
N GLU A 65 5.33 1.10 -19.68
CA GLU A 65 5.79 1.81 -20.87
C GLU A 65 4.93 3.06 -21.17
N ASP A 66 3.60 2.98 -21.04
CA ASP A 66 2.66 4.00 -21.48
C ASP A 66 1.92 4.74 -20.35
N VAL A 67 2.19 4.41 -19.08
CA VAL A 67 1.53 5.07 -17.94
C VAL A 67 1.84 6.57 -17.90
N LYS A 68 0.79 7.39 -17.84
CA LYS A 68 0.87 8.84 -17.65
C LYS A 68 1.35 9.17 -16.23
N GLY A 69 2.16 10.22 -16.07
CA GLY A 69 2.73 10.60 -14.76
C GLY A 69 1.70 10.72 -13.64
N TRP A 70 0.56 11.39 -13.87
CA TRP A 70 -0.48 11.54 -12.85
C TRP A 70 -1.12 10.19 -12.46
N LEU A 71 -1.25 9.27 -13.42
CA LEU A 71 -1.82 7.95 -13.18
C LEU A 71 -0.82 7.04 -12.47
N PHE A 72 0.47 7.16 -12.79
CA PHE A 72 1.55 6.54 -12.03
C PHE A 72 1.53 7.05 -10.58
N GLY A 73 1.47 8.37 -10.38
CA GLY A 73 1.36 8.98 -9.04
C GLY A 73 0.15 8.46 -8.29
N LEU A 74 -1.04 8.47 -8.90
CA LEU A 74 -2.25 7.91 -8.31
C LEU A 74 -2.06 6.44 -7.89
N SER A 75 -1.51 5.60 -8.77
CA SER A 75 -1.25 4.19 -8.48
C SER A 75 -0.27 4.00 -7.32
N MET A 76 0.84 4.73 -7.31
CA MET A 76 1.81 4.68 -6.21
C MET A 76 1.20 5.22 -4.91
N GLY A 77 0.35 6.24 -5.00
CA GLY A 77 -0.45 6.75 -3.89
C GLY A 77 -1.34 5.67 -3.29
N VAL A 78 -2.17 5.01 -4.11
CA VAL A 78 -2.99 3.89 -3.63
C VAL A 78 -2.11 2.79 -3.03
N PHE A 79 -0.99 2.45 -3.67
CA PHE A 79 -0.10 1.39 -3.21
C PHE A 79 0.50 1.68 -1.81
N PHE A 80 1.03 2.88 -1.57
CA PHE A 80 1.64 3.22 -0.28
C PHE A 80 0.62 3.64 0.76
N VAL A 81 -0.31 4.52 0.40
CA VAL A 81 -1.22 5.18 1.34
C VAL A 81 -2.25 4.18 1.89
N ILE A 82 -2.65 3.15 1.14
CA ILE A 82 -3.59 2.16 1.66
C ILE A 82 -3.03 1.44 2.89
N TYR A 83 -1.72 1.22 2.97
CA TYR A 83 -1.13 0.63 4.17
C TYR A 83 -1.27 1.58 5.37
N ILE A 84 -0.88 2.84 5.20
CA ILE A 84 -0.93 3.86 6.27
C ILE A 84 -2.37 4.10 6.71
N ALA A 85 -3.27 4.35 5.76
CA ALA A 85 -4.65 4.71 6.05
C ALA A 85 -5.47 3.51 6.56
N LEU A 86 -5.23 2.29 6.05
CA LEU A 86 -6.06 1.12 6.38
C LEU A 86 -5.40 0.16 7.37
N VAL A 87 -4.10 -0.10 7.29
CA VAL A 87 -3.46 -1.15 8.10
C VAL A 87 -3.05 -0.61 9.46
N GLU A 88 -2.42 0.55 9.50
CA GLU A 88 -1.94 1.16 10.75
C GLU A 88 -3.03 1.38 11.80
N PRO A 89 -4.24 1.92 11.51
CA PRO A 89 -5.28 2.07 12.53
C PRO A 89 -5.85 0.72 13.02
N HIS A 90 -5.55 -0.38 12.34
CA HIS A 90 -5.87 -1.75 12.77
C HIS A 90 -4.71 -2.43 13.50
N LYS A 91 -3.50 -1.86 13.46
CA LYS A 91 -2.29 -2.32 14.16
C LYS A 91 -1.96 -1.49 15.40
N TYR A 92 -2.24 -0.19 15.39
CA TYR A 92 -1.88 0.76 16.43
C TYR A 92 -3.11 1.19 17.26
N GLU A 93 -2.84 1.63 18.48
CA GLU A 93 -3.82 2.26 19.36
C GLU A 93 -4.03 3.72 18.93
N VAL A 94 -4.91 3.92 17.95
CA VAL A 94 -5.29 5.25 17.46
C VAL A 94 -6.59 5.73 18.11
N PRO A 95 -6.75 7.04 18.39
CA PRO A 95 -7.98 7.58 18.98
C PRO A 95 -9.24 7.32 18.14
N SER A 96 -9.12 7.47 16.81
CA SER A 96 -10.21 7.23 15.87
C SER A 96 -9.67 6.64 14.57
N ARG A 97 -10.12 5.42 14.23
CA ARG A 97 -9.72 4.74 12.99
C ARG A 97 -10.28 5.44 11.74
N LEU A 98 -11.48 6.02 11.85
CA LEU A 98 -12.14 6.69 10.74
C LEU A 98 -11.46 8.02 10.44
N GLU A 99 -11.13 8.81 11.46
CA GLU A 99 -10.38 10.06 11.29
C GLU A 99 -8.98 9.79 10.75
N TRP A 100 -8.29 8.78 11.30
CA TRP A 100 -6.98 8.35 10.77
C TRP A 100 -7.06 8.01 9.29
N PHE A 101 -7.99 7.12 8.90
CA PHE A 101 -8.18 6.74 7.50
C PHE A 101 -8.48 7.94 6.61
N ALA A 102 -9.36 8.84 7.06
CA ALA A 102 -9.75 10.01 6.29
C ALA A 102 -8.59 11.00 6.11
N ILE A 103 -7.87 11.32 7.18
CA ILE A 103 -6.77 12.31 7.16
C ILE A 103 -5.57 11.76 6.40
N GLU A 104 -5.05 10.60 6.79
CA GLU A 104 -3.87 9.99 6.15
C GLU A 104 -4.17 9.60 4.70
N GLY A 105 -5.38 9.10 4.46
CA GLY A 105 -5.88 8.82 3.11
C GLY A 105 -5.90 10.07 2.25
N PHE A 106 -6.51 11.16 2.74
CA PHE A 106 -6.62 12.41 1.98
C PHE A 106 -5.24 13.03 1.71
N VAL A 107 -4.45 13.27 2.75
CA VAL A 107 -3.15 13.93 2.64
C VAL A 107 -2.20 13.12 1.75
N GLY A 108 -2.09 11.82 2.00
CA GLY A 108 -1.24 10.94 1.22
C GLY A 108 -1.65 10.88 -0.25
N MET A 109 -2.95 10.69 -0.53
CA MET A 109 -3.44 10.63 -1.92
C MET A 109 -3.23 11.96 -2.65
N THR A 110 -3.49 13.10 -1.99
CA THR A 110 -3.22 14.42 -2.56
C THR A 110 -1.75 14.59 -2.88
N GLN A 111 -0.84 14.23 -1.96
CA GLN A 111 0.61 14.29 -2.20
C GLN A 111 1.02 13.52 -3.45
N PHE A 112 0.58 12.27 -3.59
CA PHE A 112 0.98 11.41 -4.70
C PHE A 112 0.36 11.83 -6.05
N ILE A 113 -0.87 12.35 -6.06
CA ILE A 113 -1.49 12.90 -7.27
C ILE A 113 -0.75 14.16 -7.72
N LEU A 114 -0.47 15.08 -6.80
CA LEU A 114 0.27 16.31 -7.10
C LEU A 114 1.67 15.97 -7.64
N PHE A 115 2.38 15.06 -6.97
CA PHE A 115 3.70 14.62 -7.40
C PHE A 115 3.66 13.94 -8.76
N GLY A 116 2.77 12.97 -8.99
CA GLY A 116 2.65 12.30 -10.29
C GLY A 116 2.30 13.26 -11.43
N THR A 117 1.44 14.25 -11.14
CA THR A 117 1.10 15.32 -12.09
C THR A 117 2.34 16.12 -12.46
N ALA A 118 3.12 16.57 -11.47
CA ALA A 118 4.39 17.25 -11.70
C ALA A 118 5.36 16.39 -12.50
N LEU A 119 5.49 15.10 -12.16
CA LEU A 119 6.31 14.12 -12.86
C LEU A 119 5.95 14.07 -14.36
N GLY A 120 4.67 13.98 -14.69
CA GLY A 120 4.18 13.92 -16.07
C GLY A 120 4.39 15.20 -16.87
N PHE A 121 4.51 16.37 -16.22
CA PHE A 121 4.78 17.63 -16.89
C PHE A 121 6.28 17.90 -17.06
N PHE A 122 7.09 17.58 -16.05
CA PHE A 122 8.47 18.03 -15.98
C PHE A 122 9.50 16.96 -16.36
N ILE A 123 9.14 15.68 -16.29
CA ILE A 123 10.04 14.57 -16.62
C ILE A 123 9.58 13.92 -17.92
N LYS A 124 10.37 14.07 -18.98
CA LYS A 124 10.17 13.32 -20.22
C LYS A 124 10.71 11.91 -20.00
N LYS A 125 9.93 10.89 -20.36
CA LYS A 125 10.46 9.54 -20.53
C LYS A 125 11.50 9.59 -21.64
N GLU A 126 12.76 9.34 -21.31
CA GLU A 126 13.75 8.95 -22.30
C GLU A 126 13.31 7.57 -22.77
N ASN A 127 12.88 7.47 -24.03
CA ASN A 127 12.59 6.18 -24.62
C ASN A 127 13.88 5.38 -24.57
N GLU A 128 13.88 4.28 -23.81
CA GLU A 128 14.99 3.33 -23.82
C GLU A 128 15.15 2.81 -25.26
N LEU A 129 16.41 2.81 -25.71
CA LEU A 129 16.89 2.42 -27.03
C LEU A 129 16.45 1.01 -27.45
#